data_AF-A0A2V9PYC8-F1
#
_entry.id   AF-A0A2V9PYC8-F1
#
_cell.length_a   1.000
_cell.length_b   1.000
_cell.length_c   1.000
_cell.angle_alpha   90.00
_cell.angle_beta   90.00
_cell.angle_gamma   90.00
#
_symmetry.space_group_name_H-M   'P 1'
#
loop_
_entity.id
_entity.type
_entity.pdbx_description
1 polymer ?
#
loop_
_entity_poly.entity_id
_entity_poly.type
_entity_poly.pdbx_seq_one_letter_code
_entity_poly.pdbx_strand_id
1 'polypeptide(L)'
;MGARAVLIGRAYAYGLGAAGEAGVARALEILREDVDRTLRLLGCRSVLDLSSGYVEYPPDWRSWEKGVEHDDYSCDQHPGFQQVLFVNTESGALE
;
A
#
# COMPACT_ATOMS: atom_id res chain seq x y z
N MET A 1 -6.01 -8.92 -0.85
CA MET A 1 -4.88 -8.52 0.02
C MET A 1 -3.86 -9.65 0.01
N GLY A 2 -2.62 -9.40 -0.40
CA GLY A 2 -1.61 -10.46 -0.59
C GLY A 2 -0.35 -10.00 -1.33
N ALA A 3 -0.12 -8.68 -1.40
CA ALA A 3 1.03 -8.13 -2.10
C ALA A 3 2.32 -8.45 -1.32
N ARG A 4 3.32 -8.95 -2.05
CA ARG A 4 4.64 -9.26 -1.47
C ARG A 4 5.55 -8.03 -1.47
N ALA A 5 5.27 -7.07 -2.35
CA ALA A 5 5.93 -5.78 -2.41
C ALA A 5 4.94 -4.69 -2.84
N VAL A 6 5.29 -3.45 -2.49
CA VAL A 6 4.57 -2.24 -2.90
C VAL A 6 5.55 -1.20 -3.40
N LEU A 7 5.16 -0.49 -4.46
CA LEU A 7 5.92 0.63 -4.99
C LEU A 7 5.29 1.94 -4.49
N ILE A 8 6.15 2.85 -4.03
CA ILE A 8 5.75 4.13 -3.44
C ILE A 8 6.36 5.27 -4.26
N GLY A 9 5.54 5.98 -5.01
CA GLY A 9 5.99 7.10 -5.86
C GLY A 9 5.96 8.45 -5.13
N ARG A 10 4.80 8.85 -4.61
CA ARG A 10 4.61 10.21 -4.06
C ARG A 10 5.45 10.51 -2.83
N ALA A 11 5.55 9.57 -1.88
CA ALA A 11 6.36 9.78 -0.68
C ALA A 11 7.84 10.01 -1.03
N TYR A 12 8.37 9.27 -2.01
CA TYR A 12 9.71 9.48 -2.55
C TYR A 12 9.82 10.87 -3.19
N ALA A 13 8.90 11.24 -4.08
CA ALA A 13 8.94 12.52 -4.78
C ALA A 13 8.84 13.72 -3.82
N TYR A 14 8.02 13.62 -2.77
CA TYR A 14 7.90 14.66 -1.75
C TYR A 14 9.14 14.75 -0.86
N GLY A 15 9.73 13.62 -0.47
CA GLY A 15 11.00 13.61 0.23
C GLY A 15 12.11 14.27 -0.60
N LEU A 16 12.19 13.90 -1.88
CA LEU A 16 13.16 14.46 -2.82
C LEU A 16 12.97 15.97 -3.01
N GLY A 17 11.73 16.44 -3.16
CA GLY A 17 11.43 17.86 -3.31
C GLY A 17 11.68 18.69 -2.04
N ALA A 18 11.50 18.10 -0.85
CA ALA A 18 11.62 18.82 0.42
C ALA A 18 13.07 19.02 0.88
N ALA A 19 13.92 17.99 0.75
CA ALA A 19 15.30 18.05 1.24
C ALA A 19 16.26 17.16 0.43
N GLY A 20 15.93 16.86 -0.83
CA GLY A 20 16.73 15.98 -1.67
C GLY A 20 16.84 14.57 -1.09
N GLU A 21 18.03 13.98 -1.16
CA GLU A 21 18.31 12.64 -0.67
C GLU A 21 17.97 12.46 0.82
N ALA A 22 18.29 13.44 1.66
CA ALA A 22 18.00 13.38 3.10
C ALA A 22 16.49 13.32 3.37
N GLY A 23 15.68 14.01 2.55
CA GLY A 23 14.22 13.97 2.65
C GLY A 23 13.65 12.63 2.21
N VAL A 24 14.20 12.02 1.16
CA VAL A 24 13.84 10.65 0.75
C VAL A 24 14.17 9.65 1.85
N ALA A 25 15.39 9.70 2.41
CA ALA A 25 15.81 8.81 3.50
C ALA A 25 14.86 8.93 4.70
N ARG A 26 14.49 10.16 5.06
CA ARG A 26 13.52 10.40 6.14
C ARG A 26 12.14 9.84 5.84
N ALA A 27 11.65 9.99 4.61
CA ALA A 27 10.36 9.44 4.20
C ALA A 27 10.34 7.90 4.27
N LEU A 28 11.41 7.24 3.83
CA LEU A 28 11.56 5.79 3.94
C LEU A 28 11.63 5.32 5.40
N GLU A 29 12.32 6.07 6.26
CA GLU A 29 12.40 5.74 7.69
C GLU A 29 11.01 5.82 8.36
N ILE A 30 10.25 6.87 8.07
CA ILE A 30 8.87 7.02 8.59
C ILE A 30 8.02 5.83 8.16
N LEU A 31 8.08 5.45 6.88
CA LEU A 31 7.33 4.29 6.38
C LEU A 31 7.75 2.98 7.07
N ARG A 32 9.06 2.80 7.29
CA ARG A 32 9.59 1.62 7.99
C ARG A 32 9.09 1.55 9.43
N GLU A 33 9.15 2.67 10.16
CA GLU A 33 8.67 2.78 11.53
C GLU A 33 7.18 2.53 11.64
N ASP A 34 6.37 3.05 10.71
CA ASP A 34 4.92 2.91 10.77
C ASP A 34 4.46 1.48 10.46
N VAL A 35 5.13 0.79 9.52
CA VAL A 35 4.91 -0.64 9.28
C VAL A 35 5.23 -1.46 10.53
N ASP A 36 6.38 -1.20 11.16
CA ASP A 36 6.79 -1.92 12.37
C ASP A 36 5.84 -1.65 13.55
N ARG A 37 5.43 -0.38 13.74
CA ARG A 37 4.43 0.01 14.73
C ARG A 37 3.11 -0.73 14.51
N THR A 38 2.64 -0.78 13.26
CA THR A 38 1.37 -1.44 12.91
C THR A 38 1.42 -2.94 13.20
N LEU A 39 2.52 -3.62 12.83
CA LEU A 39 2.71 -5.04 13.15
C LEU A 39 2.68 -5.29 14.66
N ARG A 40 3.35 -4.45 15.45
CA ARG A 40 3.34 -4.54 16.91
C ARG A 40 1.94 -4.36 17.50
N LEU A 41 1.16 -3.40 16.98
CA LEU A 41 -0.22 -3.17 17.43
C LEU A 41 -1.14 -4.34 17.10
N LEU A 42 -0.92 -5.01 15.97
CA LEU A 42 -1.66 -6.21 15.57
C LEU A 42 -1.17 -7.49 16.28
N GLY A 43 -0.05 -7.42 17.00
CA GLY A 43 0.58 -8.59 17.63
C GLY A 43 1.27 -9.53 16.63
N CYS A 44 1.52 -9.07 15.40
CA CYS A 44 2.19 -9.82 14.35
C CYS A 44 3.71 -9.60 14.42
N ARG A 45 4.50 -10.66 14.24
CA ARG A 45 5.98 -10.55 14.24
C ARG A 45 6.52 -10.29 12.83
N SER A 46 5.74 -10.65 11.82
CA SER A 46 6.10 -10.51 10.42
C SER A 46 4.89 -10.08 9.59
N VAL A 47 5.17 -9.43 8.45
CA VAL A 47 4.17 -9.11 7.42
C VAL A 47 3.52 -10.39 6.85
N LEU A 48 4.22 -11.53 6.93
CA LEU A 48 3.71 -12.84 6.52
C LEU A 48 2.61 -13.38 7.46
N ASP A 49 2.54 -12.87 8.70
CA ASP A 49 1.52 -13.27 9.67
C ASP A 49 0.20 -12.51 9.46
N LEU A 50 0.18 -11.52 8.55
CA LEU A 50 -1.01 -10.72 8.25
C LEU A 50 -1.99 -11.50 7.39
N SER A 51 -3.26 -11.50 7.78
CA SER A 51 -4.37 -12.08 7.03
C SER A 51 -5.47 -11.05 6.77
N SER A 52 -6.39 -11.36 5.85
CA SER A 52 -7.55 -10.51 5.59
C SER A 52 -8.51 -10.37 6.78
N GLY A 53 -8.33 -11.16 7.85
CA GLY A 53 -9.12 -11.05 9.08
C GLY A 53 -8.83 -9.79 9.90
N TYR A 54 -7.74 -9.07 9.63
CA TYR A 54 -7.40 -7.82 10.32
C TYR A 54 -8.00 -6.57 9.67
N VAL A 55 -8.68 -6.71 8.53
CA VAL A 55 -9.22 -5.56 7.77
C VAL A 55 -10.71 -5.76 7.51
N GLU A 56 -11.51 -4.85 8.05
CA GLU A 56 -12.89 -4.67 7.63
C GLU A 56 -12.96 -3.56 6.58
N TYR A 57 -13.70 -3.79 5.51
CA TYR A 57 -13.93 -2.80 4.47
C TYR A 57 -15.43 -2.58 4.26
N PRO A 58 -15.85 -1.36 3.87
CA PRO A 58 -17.25 -1.05 3.62
C PRO A 58 -17.87 -1.96 2.54
N PRO A 59 -19.15 -2.37 2.68
CA PRO A 59 -19.79 -3.30 1.74
C PRO A 59 -19.82 -2.80 0.29
N ASP A 60 -19.89 -1.49 0.09
CA ASP A 60 -19.90 -0.79 -1.20
C ASP A 60 -18.59 -0.92 -1.98
N TRP A 61 -17.47 -1.20 -1.29
CA TRP A 61 -16.18 -1.47 -1.93
C TRP A 61 -16.11 -2.88 -2.56
N ARG A 62 -17.10 -3.75 -2.34
CA ARG A 62 -17.15 -5.09 -2.95
C ARG A 62 -17.65 -5.10 -4.40
N SER A 63 -17.99 -3.93 -4.94
CA SER A 63 -18.52 -3.75 -6.30
C SER A 63 -17.52 -4.10 -7.41
N TRP A 64 -16.21 -3.93 -7.17
CA TRP A 64 -15.15 -4.31 -8.13
C TRP A 64 -15.06 -5.81 -8.42
N GLU A 65 -15.63 -6.67 -7.55
CA GLU A 65 -15.69 -8.13 -7.78
C GLU A 65 -16.83 -8.54 -8.72
N LYS A 66 -17.81 -7.65 -8.97
CA LYS A 66 -19.05 -7.99 -9.69
C LYS A 66 -19.08 -7.61 -11.16
N GLY A 67 -17.96 -7.24 -11.78
CA GLY A 67 -17.93 -6.91 -13.21
C GLY A 67 -18.93 -5.82 -13.60
N VAL A 68 -19.07 -4.81 -12.73
CA VAL A 68 -19.87 -3.62 -13.04
C VAL A 68 -19.02 -2.75 -13.95
N GLU A 69 -19.50 -2.48 -15.17
CA GLU A 69 -18.88 -1.56 -16.12
C GLU A 69 -18.80 -0.19 -15.46
N HIS A 70 -17.59 0.16 -15.00
CA HIS A 70 -17.31 1.36 -14.22
C HIS A 70 -16.86 2.45 -15.21
N ASP A 71 -17.83 3.13 -15.83
CA ASP A 71 -17.59 4.33 -16.66
C ASP A 71 -17.32 5.60 -15.83
N ASP A 72 -16.90 5.42 -14.57
CA ASP A 72 -16.52 6.51 -13.67
C ASP A 72 -15.04 6.35 -13.25
N TYR A 73 -14.13 6.67 -14.17
CA TYR A 73 -12.72 6.93 -13.86
C TYR A 73 -12.52 8.28 -13.16
N SER A 74 -13.42 8.68 -12.26
CA SER A 74 -13.19 9.85 -11.43
C SER A 74 -12.26 9.46 -10.28
N CYS A 75 -10.97 9.44 -10.60
CA CYS A 75 -9.85 9.21 -9.69
C CYS A 75 -9.76 10.26 -8.55
N ASP A 76 -10.61 11.29 -8.56
CA ASP A 76 -10.56 12.47 -7.69
C ASP A 76 -11.42 12.39 -6.41
N GLN A 77 -12.30 11.41 -6.24
CA GLN A 77 -13.33 11.49 -5.17
C GLN A 77 -13.01 10.77 -3.85
N HIS A 78 -11.82 10.19 -3.67
CA HIS A 78 -11.38 9.70 -2.36
C HIS A 78 -10.10 10.42 -1.88
N PRO A 79 -10.22 11.44 -1.00
CA PRO A 79 -9.09 12.28 -0.57
C PRO A 79 -8.03 11.59 0.31
N GLY A 80 -8.05 10.25 0.41
CA GLY A 80 -7.14 9.47 1.27
C GLY A 80 -6.26 8.45 0.57
N PHE A 81 -6.47 8.16 -0.72
CA PHE A 81 -5.70 7.11 -1.39
C PHE A 81 -4.36 7.65 -1.90
N GLN A 82 -3.31 7.46 -1.09
CA GLN A 82 -1.92 7.40 -1.60
C GLN A 82 -1.89 6.31 -2.69
N GLN A 83 -1.43 6.64 -3.90
CA GLN A 83 -1.34 5.65 -4.97
C GLN A 83 -0.19 4.71 -4.61
N VAL A 84 -0.53 3.59 -4.01
CA VAL A 84 0.37 2.48 -3.71
C VAL A 84 0.12 1.43 -4.79
N LEU A 85 1.11 1.22 -5.66
CA LEU A 85 1.03 0.16 -6.65
C LEU A 85 1.48 -1.15 -6.00
N PHE A 86 0.59 -2.13 -5.95
CA PHE A 86 0.89 -3.45 -5.43
C PHE A 86 1.60 -4.30 -6.49
N VAL A 87 2.75 -4.89 -6.14
CA VAL A 87 3.45 -5.85 -6.99
C VAL A 87 3.30 -7.23 -6.35
N ASN A 88 2.56 -8.11 -7.04
CA ASN A 88 2.52 -9.52 -6.70
C ASN A 88 3.68 -10.21 -7.43
N THR A 89 4.68 -10.71 -6.70
CA THR A 89 5.71 -11.54 -7.33
C THR A 89 5.13 -12.94 -7.49
N GLU A 90 4.69 -13.27 -8.70
CA GLU A 90 4.36 -14.64 -9.06
C GLU A 90 5.66 -15.46 -9.01
N SER A 91 5.67 -16.50 -8.18
CA SER A 91 6.78 -17.45 -8.11
C SER A 91 6.77 -18.29 -9.38
N GLY A 92 7.49 -17.88 -10.42
CA GLY A 92 7.69 -18.73 -11.60
C GLY A 92 8.17 -18.00 -12.85
N ALA A 93 9.42 -17.52 -12.87
CA ALA A 93 10.15 -17.23 -14.11
C ALA A 93 11.65 -17.02 -13.80
N LEU A 94 12.31 -18.07 -13.33
CA LEU A 94 13.76 -18.27 -13.47
C LEU A 94 13.99 -19.77 -13.72
N GLU A 95 13.66 -20.19 -14.94
CA GLU A 95 14.38 -21.24 -15.66
C GLU A 95 14.93 -20.62 -16.95
#